data_AF-W9VHG7-F1
#
_entry.id   AF-W9VHG7-F1
#
_cell.length_a   1.000
_cell.length_b   1.000
_cell.length_c   1.000
_cell.angle_alpha   90.00
_cell.angle_beta   90.00
_cell.angle_gamma   90.00
#
_symmetry.space_group_name_H-M   'P 1'
#
loop_
_entity.id
_entity.type
_entity.pdbx_description
1 polymer ?
#
loop_
_entity_poly.entity_id
_entity_poly.type
_entity_poly.pdbx_seq_one_letter_code
_entity_poly.pdbx_strand_id
1 'polypeptide(L)'
;MTSFSLDSRSLKWVKQGRGKGSGKDYQPWLTVRDLPSAGRSHRIWGFQTQRTHHLLSDLELAAFFLFDWNPSVTDIREQYPLRLEDTIELAAQARIRHPEVRGQIQVMSTDFLVDTNKPELPRMAIQVKTSSDLSNSRTIEKLELERRYWALKEVPWYLLTEKQIPKTVTKNIAWLYPAQLVLDGIEDTLNMASLYLGFFINHPTLLISQVSMMLDQAYSLSPGESLQKIRSLLALRVFLFDIRKPWSTLAVGELQASSDIDSLRNYYVANQ
;
A
#
# COMPACT_ATOMS: atom_id res chain seq x y z
N MET A 1 -21.96 -7.81 -32.89
CA MET A 1 -21.00 -7.38 -31.86
C MET A 1 -21.18 -5.88 -31.69
N THR A 2 -21.83 -5.44 -30.62
CA THR A 2 -21.88 -4.02 -30.26
C THR A 2 -20.45 -3.59 -29.89
N SER A 3 -19.84 -2.73 -30.70
CA SER A 3 -18.55 -2.13 -30.34
C SER A 3 -18.80 -1.10 -29.25
N PHE A 4 -18.55 -1.48 -28.00
CA PHE A 4 -18.59 -0.52 -26.90
C PHE A 4 -17.37 0.40 -27.03
N SER A 5 -17.59 1.68 -27.33
CA SER A 5 -16.51 2.64 -27.45
C SER A 5 -16.12 3.17 -26.07
N LEU A 6 -14.88 2.94 -25.68
CA LEU A 6 -14.24 3.63 -24.57
C LEU A 6 -14.31 5.16 -24.77
N ASP A 7 -14.40 5.90 -23.67
CA ASP A 7 -14.28 7.35 -23.74
C ASP A 7 -12.87 7.80 -24.17
N SER A 8 -12.76 9.05 -24.62
CA SER A 8 -11.49 9.60 -25.12
C SER A 8 -10.37 9.56 -24.07
N ARG A 9 -10.73 9.64 -22.79
CA ARG A 9 -9.81 9.59 -21.65
C ARG A 9 -9.25 8.18 -21.47
N SER A 10 -10.12 7.18 -21.44
CA SER A 10 -9.76 5.76 -21.31
C SER A 10 -8.93 5.29 -22.50
N LEU A 11 -9.26 5.73 -23.72
CA LEU A 11 -8.44 5.47 -24.90
C LEU A 11 -7.02 6.04 -24.76
N LYS A 12 -6.88 7.24 -24.19
CA LYS A 12 -5.56 7.83 -23.89
C LYS A 12 -4.81 7.00 -22.83
N TRP A 13 -5.48 6.59 -21.77
CA TRP A 13 -4.89 5.75 -20.71
C TRP A 13 -4.40 4.39 -21.22
N VAL A 14 -5.17 3.75 -22.11
CA VAL A 14 -4.75 2.52 -22.79
C VAL A 14 -3.47 2.74 -23.61
N LYS A 15 -3.38 3.84 -24.36
CA LYS A 15 -2.16 4.21 -25.13
C LYS A 15 -0.96 4.48 -24.23
N GLN A 16 -1.19 4.96 -23.00
CA GLN A 16 -0.14 5.17 -22.00
C GLN A 16 0.32 3.87 -21.33
N GLY A 17 -0.37 2.75 -21.56
CA GLY A 17 -0.03 1.46 -20.96
C GLY A 17 -0.55 1.30 -19.53
N ARG A 18 -1.53 2.11 -19.09
CA ARG A 18 -2.15 1.93 -17.77
C ARG A 18 -2.81 0.55 -17.67
N GLY A 19 -2.68 -0.09 -16.52
CA GLY A 19 -3.07 -1.47 -16.24
C GLY A 19 -2.07 -2.53 -16.69
N LYS A 20 -0.95 -2.14 -17.32
CA LYS A 20 0.09 -3.07 -17.78
C LYS A 20 1.33 -2.99 -16.89
N GLY A 21 2.19 -4.00 -17.02
CA GLY A 21 3.43 -4.13 -16.25
C GLY A 21 3.26 -4.92 -14.95
N SER A 22 4.36 -5.03 -14.23
CA SER A 22 4.49 -5.73 -12.94
C SER A 22 5.59 -5.07 -12.12
N GLY A 23 5.52 -5.17 -10.79
CA GLY A 23 6.50 -4.57 -9.90
C GLY A 23 6.69 -3.08 -10.18
N LYS A 24 7.94 -2.66 -10.39
CA LYS A 24 8.32 -1.26 -10.65
C LYS A 24 7.75 -0.68 -11.94
N ASP A 25 7.44 -1.54 -12.92
CA ASP A 25 7.00 -1.14 -14.26
C ASP A 25 5.47 -1.08 -14.39
N TYR A 26 4.73 -1.46 -13.34
CA TYR A 26 3.28 -1.40 -13.35
C TYR A 26 2.76 0.04 -13.28
N GLN A 27 1.75 0.35 -14.11
CA GLN A 27 1.06 1.63 -14.10
C GLN A 27 -0.41 1.45 -13.71
N PRO A 28 -0.92 2.06 -12.62
CA PRO A 28 -2.30 1.90 -12.19
C PRO A 28 -3.29 2.52 -13.19
N TRP A 29 -4.52 1.99 -13.26
CA TRP A 29 -5.57 2.56 -14.11
C TRP A 29 -5.96 3.97 -13.67
N LEU A 30 -6.12 4.14 -12.36
CA LEU A 30 -6.47 5.41 -11.72
C LEU A 30 -5.28 5.92 -10.90
N THR A 31 -5.07 7.21 -10.94
CA THR A 31 -4.11 7.92 -10.09
C THR A 31 -4.84 8.95 -9.24
N VAL A 32 -4.13 9.47 -8.23
CA VAL A 32 -4.63 10.56 -7.37
C VAL A 32 -5.05 11.83 -8.12
N ARG A 33 -4.68 11.97 -9.41
CA ARG A 33 -5.04 13.12 -10.25
C ARG A 33 -6.33 12.91 -11.07
N ASP A 34 -6.81 11.67 -11.18
CA ASP A 34 -7.87 11.32 -12.14
C ASP A 34 -9.29 11.47 -11.57
N LEU A 35 -9.42 11.54 -10.25
CA LEU A 35 -10.70 11.66 -9.56
C LEU A 35 -10.77 12.94 -8.72
N PRO A 36 -11.92 13.66 -8.73
CA PRO A 36 -12.15 14.74 -7.78
C PRO A 36 -12.17 14.18 -6.36
N SER A 37 -11.42 14.80 -5.45
CA SER A 37 -11.22 14.28 -4.09
C SER A 37 -12.55 14.23 -3.31
N ALA A 38 -13.08 13.04 -3.08
CA ALA A 38 -14.11 12.82 -2.05
C ALA A 38 -13.49 12.69 -0.64
N GLY A 39 -12.17 12.51 -0.57
CA GLY A 39 -11.39 12.36 0.65
C GLY A 39 -9.89 12.53 0.40
N ARG A 40 -9.06 12.12 1.36
CA ARG A 40 -7.59 12.16 1.23
C ARG A 40 -7.11 11.06 0.27
N SER A 41 -6.14 11.42 -0.55
CA SER A 41 -5.40 10.50 -1.41
C SER A 41 -3.92 10.52 -1.04
N HIS A 42 -3.21 9.45 -1.39
CA HIS A 42 -1.83 9.22 -0.96
C HIS A 42 -0.97 8.78 -2.13
N ARG A 43 0.26 9.31 -2.14
CA ARG A 43 1.36 8.81 -2.95
C ARG A 43 2.41 8.28 -1.99
N ILE A 44 2.67 6.98 -2.04
CA ILE A 44 3.57 6.32 -1.09
C ILE A 44 4.48 5.35 -1.82
N TRP A 45 5.73 5.24 -1.39
CA TRP A 45 6.63 4.23 -1.91
C TRP A 45 6.27 2.83 -1.41
N GLY A 46 6.18 1.88 -2.34
CA GLY A 46 6.08 0.46 -2.02
C GLY A 46 7.44 -0.20 -2.04
N PHE A 47 7.82 -0.77 -0.91
CA PHE A 47 9.10 -1.44 -0.72
C PHE A 47 9.12 -2.79 -1.45
N GLN A 48 7.99 -3.49 -1.53
CA GLN A 48 7.91 -4.74 -2.29
C GLN A 48 7.99 -4.52 -3.81
N THR A 49 7.45 -3.40 -4.31
CA THR A 49 7.31 -3.15 -5.75
C THR A 49 8.35 -2.18 -6.32
N GLN A 50 9.07 -1.46 -5.47
CA GLN A 50 10.04 -0.44 -5.85
C GLN A 50 9.46 0.64 -6.80
N ARG A 51 8.27 1.16 -6.45
CA ARG A 51 7.61 2.28 -7.14
C ARG A 51 6.68 3.04 -6.21
N THR A 52 6.28 4.24 -6.63
CA THR A 52 5.21 4.99 -5.97
C THR A 52 3.83 4.40 -6.31
N HIS A 53 3.04 4.14 -5.28
CA HIS A 53 1.64 3.72 -5.36
C HIS A 53 0.70 4.91 -5.28
N HIS A 54 -0.46 4.79 -5.94
CA HIS A 54 -1.53 5.77 -5.92
C HIS A 54 -2.77 5.23 -5.19
N LEU A 55 -3.02 5.76 -4.00
CA LEU A 55 -4.08 5.30 -3.12
C LEU A 55 -5.13 6.40 -2.97
N LEU A 56 -6.40 6.05 -3.11
CA LEU A 56 -7.49 7.00 -3.26
C LEU A 56 -8.29 7.21 -1.97
N SER A 57 -7.90 6.54 -0.88
CA SER A 57 -8.49 6.69 0.45
C SER A 57 -7.52 6.30 1.57
N ASP A 58 -7.81 6.75 2.80
CA ASP A 58 -7.09 6.32 4.01
C ASP A 58 -7.22 4.81 4.26
N LEU A 59 -8.35 4.22 3.85
CA LEU A 59 -8.58 2.78 4.00
C LEU A 59 -7.75 1.97 3.02
N GLU A 60 -7.58 2.46 1.78
CA GLU A 60 -6.62 1.90 0.83
C GLU A 60 -5.18 2.03 1.34
N LEU A 61 -4.82 3.15 1.98
CA LEU A 61 -3.51 3.29 2.64
C LEU A 61 -3.30 2.23 3.71
N ALA A 62 -4.29 2.04 4.59
CA ALA A 62 -4.20 1.02 5.63
C ALA A 62 -4.10 -0.40 5.05
N ALA A 63 -4.86 -0.70 4.00
CA ALA A 63 -4.80 -1.98 3.28
C ALA A 63 -3.44 -2.20 2.61
N PHE A 64 -2.94 -1.19 1.90
CA PHE A 64 -1.64 -1.21 1.23
C PHE A 64 -0.51 -1.59 2.20
N PHE A 65 -0.47 -0.96 3.38
CA PHE A 65 0.52 -1.29 4.39
C PHE A 65 0.43 -2.74 4.89
N LEU A 66 -0.75 -3.36 4.96
CA LEU A 66 -0.85 -4.79 5.30
C LEU A 66 -0.15 -5.69 4.26
N PHE A 67 -0.21 -5.31 2.99
CA PHE A 67 0.44 -6.05 1.91
C PHE A 67 1.93 -5.74 1.83
N ASP A 68 2.31 -4.47 1.84
CA ASP A 68 3.70 -4.04 1.70
C ASP A 68 4.57 -4.44 2.92
N TRP A 69 3.99 -4.58 4.12
CA TRP A 69 4.67 -5.13 5.30
C TRP A 69 4.76 -6.65 5.32
N ASN A 70 4.06 -7.36 4.45
CA ASN A 70 4.04 -8.81 4.46
C ASN A 70 5.17 -9.36 3.57
N PRO A 71 6.17 -10.07 4.13
CA PRO A 71 7.32 -10.56 3.37
C PRO A 71 6.97 -11.66 2.35
N SER A 72 5.74 -12.22 2.41
CA SER A 72 5.27 -13.14 1.39
C SER A 72 4.75 -12.43 0.13
N VAL A 73 4.44 -11.14 0.19
CA VAL A 73 3.95 -10.38 -0.98
C VAL A 73 5.10 -10.04 -1.90
N THR A 74 4.93 -10.30 -3.20
CA THR A 74 5.97 -10.11 -4.23
C THR A 74 5.62 -9.03 -5.24
N ASP A 75 4.34 -8.75 -5.45
CA ASP A 75 3.88 -7.62 -6.26
C ASP A 75 2.55 -7.09 -5.71
N ILE A 76 2.34 -5.79 -5.90
CA ILE A 76 1.12 -5.09 -5.54
C ILE A 76 0.77 -4.21 -6.73
N ARG A 77 -0.41 -4.40 -7.31
CA ARG A 77 -0.90 -3.64 -8.46
C ARG A 77 -2.21 -3.00 -8.08
N GLU A 78 -2.14 -1.73 -7.69
CA GLU A 78 -3.28 -0.93 -7.28
C GLU A 78 -4.09 -0.44 -8.48
N GLN A 79 -5.39 -0.21 -8.25
CA GLN A 79 -6.32 0.27 -9.28
C GLN A 79 -6.24 -0.58 -10.57
N TYR A 80 -6.28 -1.90 -10.42
CA TYR A 80 -6.10 -2.85 -11.50
C TYR A 80 -7.33 -2.86 -12.42
N PRO A 81 -7.22 -2.49 -13.70
CA PRO A 81 -8.37 -2.38 -14.58
C PRO A 81 -8.88 -3.77 -14.96
N LEU A 82 -10.21 -3.91 -14.93
CA LEU A 82 -10.89 -5.11 -15.38
C LEU A 82 -11.16 -4.99 -16.88
N ARG A 83 -10.95 -6.10 -17.60
CA ARG A 83 -11.19 -6.13 -19.04
C ARG A 83 -12.66 -5.81 -19.34
N LEU A 84 -12.87 -4.74 -20.12
CA LEU A 84 -14.20 -4.17 -20.33
C LEU A 84 -15.18 -5.13 -20.99
N GLU A 85 -14.72 -5.90 -21.98
CA GLU A 85 -15.59 -6.85 -22.69
C GLU A 85 -16.16 -7.89 -21.71
N ASP A 86 -15.33 -8.39 -20.80
CA ASP A 86 -15.72 -9.37 -19.80
C ASP A 86 -16.73 -8.75 -18.81
N THR A 87 -16.50 -7.53 -18.32
CA THR A 87 -17.40 -6.89 -17.33
C THR A 87 -18.76 -6.54 -17.93
N ILE A 88 -18.81 -6.15 -19.21
CA ILE A 88 -20.08 -5.92 -19.92
C ILE A 88 -20.87 -7.22 -20.09
N GLU A 89 -20.20 -8.29 -20.50
CA GLU A 89 -20.84 -9.59 -20.64
C GLU A 89 -21.40 -10.09 -19.30
N LEU A 90 -20.60 -10.01 -18.24
CA LEU A 90 -21.02 -10.37 -16.89
C LEU A 90 -22.18 -9.50 -16.38
N ALA A 91 -22.19 -8.22 -16.71
CA ALA A 91 -23.29 -7.31 -16.38
C ALA A 91 -24.60 -7.71 -17.05
N ALA A 92 -24.55 -8.06 -18.35
CA ALA A 92 -25.72 -8.57 -19.07
C ALA A 92 -26.23 -9.89 -18.49
N GLN A 93 -25.33 -10.85 -18.22
CA GLN A 93 -25.68 -12.15 -17.62
C GLN A 93 -26.30 -12.01 -16.23
N ALA A 94 -25.76 -11.11 -15.40
CA ALA A 94 -26.23 -10.86 -14.04
C ALA A 94 -27.47 -9.94 -13.99
N ARG A 95 -27.89 -9.37 -15.12
CA ARG A 95 -28.93 -8.31 -15.19
C ARG A 95 -28.62 -7.11 -14.30
N ILE A 96 -27.34 -6.77 -14.19
CA ILE A 96 -26.85 -5.60 -13.44
C ILE A 96 -26.49 -4.52 -14.45
N ARG A 97 -26.89 -3.26 -14.18
CA ARG A 97 -26.49 -2.15 -15.04
C ARG A 97 -24.98 -1.93 -14.96
N HIS A 98 -24.29 -1.94 -16.10
CA HIS A 98 -22.86 -1.68 -16.13
C HIS A 98 -22.53 -0.26 -15.60
N PRO A 99 -21.38 -0.04 -14.93
CA PRO A 99 -20.95 1.30 -14.53
C PRO A 99 -20.82 2.26 -15.71
N GLU A 100 -21.44 3.43 -15.56
CA GLU A 100 -21.44 4.53 -16.52
C GLU A 100 -21.33 5.86 -15.79
N VAL A 101 -20.65 6.83 -16.40
CA VAL A 101 -20.58 8.23 -15.94
C VAL A 101 -21.00 9.12 -17.10
N ARG A 102 -22.06 9.91 -16.91
CA ARG A 102 -22.64 10.79 -17.95
C ARG A 102 -22.93 10.03 -19.27
N GLY A 103 -23.46 8.82 -19.15
CA GLY A 103 -23.81 7.94 -20.29
C GLY A 103 -22.63 7.26 -20.98
N GLN A 104 -21.40 7.40 -20.45
CA GLN A 104 -20.22 6.72 -20.98
C GLN A 104 -19.83 5.55 -20.10
N ILE A 105 -19.74 4.36 -20.70
CA ILE A 105 -19.30 3.13 -20.07
C ILE A 105 -17.89 3.32 -19.49
N GLN A 106 -17.71 2.91 -18.24
CA GLN A 106 -16.45 3.05 -17.52
C GLN A 106 -15.74 1.72 -17.37
N VAL A 107 -14.41 1.72 -17.53
CA VAL A 107 -13.58 0.58 -17.12
C VAL A 107 -13.63 0.46 -15.61
N MET A 108 -14.07 -0.70 -15.11
CA MET A 108 -14.03 -1.02 -13.70
C MET A 108 -12.59 -1.30 -13.26
N SER A 109 -12.28 -1.08 -11.98
CA SER A 109 -11.00 -1.45 -11.40
C SER A 109 -11.19 -2.11 -10.03
N THR A 110 -10.27 -3.00 -9.71
CA THR A 110 -10.08 -3.55 -8.36
C THR A 110 -9.00 -2.76 -7.64
N ASP A 111 -9.21 -2.43 -6.38
CA ASP A 111 -8.30 -1.59 -5.61
C ASP A 111 -6.90 -2.20 -5.51
N PHE A 112 -6.77 -3.52 -5.31
CA PHE A 112 -5.47 -4.21 -5.32
C PHE A 112 -5.52 -5.59 -5.97
N LEU A 113 -4.60 -5.86 -6.88
CA LEU A 113 -4.18 -7.21 -7.27
C LEU A 113 -2.83 -7.50 -6.62
N VAL A 114 -2.78 -8.51 -5.75
CA VAL A 114 -1.62 -8.83 -4.93
C VAL A 114 -1.09 -10.20 -5.33
N ASP A 115 0.19 -10.28 -5.65
CA ASP A 115 0.92 -11.53 -5.87
C ASP A 115 1.70 -11.91 -4.62
N THR A 116 1.77 -13.21 -4.34
CA THR A 116 2.53 -13.73 -3.20
C THR A 116 3.40 -14.91 -3.59
N ASN A 117 4.43 -15.19 -2.78
CA ASN A 117 5.28 -16.37 -2.91
C ASN A 117 4.68 -17.63 -2.25
N LYS A 118 3.43 -17.55 -1.74
CA LYS A 118 2.75 -18.69 -1.12
C LYS A 118 2.09 -19.57 -2.18
N PRO A 119 2.47 -20.86 -2.30
CA PRO A 119 1.91 -21.75 -3.31
C PRO A 119 0.39 -21.90 -3.25
N GLU A 120 -0.19 -21.83 -2.06
CA GLU A 120 -1.63 -21.97 -1.83
C GLU A 120 -2.45 -20.71 -2.17
N LEU A 121 -1.80 -19.55 -2.27
CA LEU A 121 -2.44 -18.28 -2.59
C LEU A 121 -1.50 -17.39 -3.41
N PRO A 122 -1.13 -17.82 -4.63
CA PRO A 122 -0.12 -17.12 -5.43
C PRO A 122 -0.60 -15.74 -5.87
N ARG A 123 -1.92 -15.53 -5.95
CA ARG A 123 -2.55 -14.28 -6.35
C ARG A 123 -3.90 -14.11 -5.69
N MET A 124 -4.23 -12.88 -5.32
CA MET A 124 -5.55 -12.50 -4.82
C MET A 124 -5.92 -11.09 -5.26
N ALA A 125 -7.21 -10.87 -5.47
CA ALA A 125 -7.81 -9.58 -5.76
C ALA A 125 -8.53 -9.06 -4.51
N ILE A 126 -8.31 -7.79 -4.16
CA ILE A 126 -8.89 -7.16 -2.98
C ILE A 126 -9.58 -5.87 -3.38
N GLN A 127 -10.85 -5.77 -3.01
CA GLN A 127 -11.60 -4.54 -3.08
C GLN A 127 -11.79 -3.95 -1.69
N VAL A 128 -11.60 -2.64 -1.58
CA VAL A 128 -11.68 -1.90 -0.33
C VAL A 128 -12.96 -1.08 -0.29
N LYS A 129 -13.74 -1.25 0.77
CA LYS A 129 -14.96 -0.46 1.02
C LYS A 129 -15.13 -0.22 2.50
N THR A 130 -15.68 0.93 2.86
CA THR A 130 -16.13 1.12 4.23
C THR A 130 -17.35 0.23 4.48
N SER A 131 -17.57 -0.22 5.72
CA SER A 131 -18.76 -0.99 6.03
C SER A 131 -20.06 -0.20 5.79
N SER A 132 -20.01 1.14 5.89
CA SER A 132 -21.12 2.03 5.50
C SER A 132 -21.42 1.99 4.00
N ASP A 133 -20.42 1.86 3.12
CA ASP A 133 -20.64 1.79 1.66
C ASP A 133 -21.48 0.58 1.25
N LEU A 134 -21.46 -0.48 2.08
CA LEU A 134 -22.19 -1.73 1.83
C LEU A 134 -23.70 -1.61 2.06
N SER A 135 -24.17 -0.48 2.62
CA SER A 135 -25.60 -0.17 2.68
C SER A 135 -26.17 0.29 1.34
N ASN A 136 -25.30 0.69 0.39
CA ASN A 136 -25.71 1.18 -0.91
C ASN A 136 -25.86 0.01 -1.90
N SER A 137 -27.09 -0.21 -2.38
CA SER A 137 -27.41 -1.27 -3.36
C SER A 137 -26.57 -1.18 -4.63
N ARG A 138 -26.29 0.05 -5.12
CA ARG A 138 -25.45 0.25 -6.30
C ARG A 138 -23.99 -0.11 -6.04
N THR A 139 -23.51 0.03 -4.81
CA THR A 139 -22.18 -0.48 -4.43
C THR A 139 -22.17 -2.01 -4.49
N ILE A 140 -23.17 -2.67 -3.91
CA ILE A 140 -23.30 -4.13 -3.93
C ILE A 140 -23.35 -4.70 -5.35
N GLU A 141 -24.13 -4.08 -6.24
CA GLU A 141 -24.17 -4.46 -7.66
C GLU A 141 -22.80 -4.44 -8.33
N LYS A 142 -22.01 -3.37 -8.11
CA LYS A 142 -20.66 -3.26 -8.67
C LYS A 142 -19.71 -4.30 -8.08
N LEU A 143 -19.81 -4.55 -6.78
CA LEU A 143 -19.01 -5.59 -6.11
C LEU A 143 -19.34 -6.98 -6.66
N GLU A 144 -20.60 -7.28 -6.97
CA GLU A 144 -20.98 -8.57 -7.56
C GLU A 144 -20.40 -8.75 -8.96
N LEU A 145 -20.35 -7.70 -9.79
CA LEU A 145 -19.69 -7.76 -11.10
C LEU A 145 -18.19 -8.04 -10.96
N GLU A 146 -17.53 -7.35 -10.04
CA GLU A 146 -16.11 -7.54 -9.76
C GLU A 146 -15.81 -8.96 -9.21
N ARG A 147 -16.63 -9.45 -8.27
CA ARG A 147 -16.54 -10.81 -7.74
C ARG A 147 -16.68 -11.86 -8.85
N ARG A 148 -17.65 -11.68 -9.77
CA ARG A 148 -17.83 -12.57 -10.93
C ARG A 148 -16.64 -12.50 -11.89
N TYR A 149 -16.09 -11.32 -12.12
CA TYR A 149 -14.92 -11.13 -12.98
C TYR A 149 -13.74 -11.96 -12.48
N TRP A 150 -13.41 -11.86 -11.19
CA TRP A 150 -12.28 -12.61 -10.63
C TRP A 150 -12.56 -14.11 -10.50
N ALA A 151 -13.81 -14.50 -10.23
CA ALA A 151 -14.21 -15.90 -10.28
C ALA A 151 -13.99 -16.52 -11.68
N LEU A 152 -14.29 -15.78 -12.75
CA LEU A 152 -14.02 -16.19 -14.13
C LEU A 152 -12.52 -16.35 -14.42
N LYS A 153 -11.65 -15.62 -13.70
CA LYS A 153 -10.19 -15.73 -13.81
C LYS A 153 -9.57 -16.74 -12.84
N GLU A 154 -10.39 -17.44 -12.05
CA GLU A 154 -9.96 -18.37 -11.00
C GLU A 154 -9.01 -17.71 -9.98
N VAL A 155 -9.19 -16.40 -9.75
CA VAL A 155 -8.43 -15.65 -8.74
C VAL A 155 -9.34 -15.39 -7.53
N PRO A 156 -8.92 -15.77 -6.31
CA PRO A 156 -9.66 -15.43 -5.10
C PRO A 156 -9.86 -13.92 -4.97
N TRP A 157 -11.11 -13.51 -4.72
CA TRP A 157 -11.49 -12.12 -4.52
C TRP A 157 -11.99 -11.90 -3.09
N TYR A 158 -11.51 -10.83 -2.46
CA TYR A 158 -11.83 -10.48 -1.09
C TYR A 158 -12.34 -9.04 -0.99
N LEU A 159 -13.33 -8.84 -0.11
CA LEU A 159 -13.78 -7.53 0.31
C LEU A 159 -13.13 -7.19 1.65
N LEU A 160 -12.33 -6.13 1.69
CA LEU A 160 -11.70 -5.62 2.89
C LEU A 160 -12.41 -4.35 3.37
N THR A 161 -12.80 -4.32 4.64
CA THR A 161 -13.37 -3.13 5.29
C THR A 161 -12.51 -2.68 6.46
N GLU A 162 -12.80 -1.49 7.00
CA GLU A 162 -12.11 -0.94 8.17
C GLU A 162 -12.19 -1.86 9.39
N LYS A 163 -13.19 -2.74 9.46
CA LYS A 163 -13.39 -3.69 10.57
C LYS A 163 -12.38 -4.82 10.58
N GLN A 164 -11.78 -5.17 9.43
CA GLN A 164 -10.76 -6.21 9.33
C GLN A 164 -9.34 -5.69 9.52
N ILE A 165 -9.13 -4.38 9.63
CA ILE A 165 -7.81 -3.80 9.84
C ILE A 165 -7.52 -3.74 11.35
N PRO A 166 -6.43 -4.38 11.84
CA PRO A 166 -6.09 -4.31 13.25
C PRO A 166 -5.83 -2.86 13.69
N LYS A 167 -6.45 -2.42 14.78
CA LYS A 167 -6.26 -1.05 15.32
C LYS A 167 -4.80 -0.71 15.58
N THR A 168 -3.99 -1.71 15.97
CA THR A 168 -2.55 -1.55 16.16
C THR A 168 -1.83 -1.17 14.87
N VAL A 169 -2.20 -1.80 13.76
CA VAL A 169 -1.66 -1.48 12.43
C VAL A 169 -2.00 -0.04 12.07
N THR A 170 -3.26 0.37 12.23
CA THR A 170 -3.67 1.76 11.97
C THR A 170 -2.91 2.77 12.82
N LYS A 171 -2.68 2.50 14.11
CA LYS A 171 -1.88 3.35 15.00
C LYS A 171 -0.41 3.43 14.58
N ASN A 172 0.18 2.28 14.23
CA ASN A 172 1.55 2.24 13.75
C ASN A 172 1.70 2.99 12.42
N ILE A 173 0.76 2.86 11.49
CA ILE A 173 0.74 3.61 10.24
C ILE A 173 0.64 5.11 10.50
N ALA A 174 -0.27 5.55 11.36
CA ALA A 174 -0.39 6.96 11.72
C ALA A 174 0.90 7.53 12.31
N TRP A 175 1.67 6.68 13.01
CA TRP A 175 3.00 7.04 13.51
C TRP A 175 4.08 6.98 12.41
N LEU A 176 4.14 5.97 11.56
CA LEU A 176 5.22 5.83 10.57
C LEU A 176 5.04 6.74 9.34
N TYR A 177 3.80 6.86 8.84
CA TYR A 177 3.50 7.50 7.57
C TYR A 177 4.04 8.95 7.44
N PRO A 178 3.90 9.84 8.45
CA PRO A 178 4.48 11.18 8.34
C PRO A 178 6.00 11.19 8.21
N ALA A 179 6.69 10.20 8.81
CA ALA A 179 8.15 10.10 8.73
C ALA A 179 8.62 9.57 7.37
N GLN A 180 7.76 8.87 6.62
CA GLN A 180 8.06 8.44 5.25
C GLN A 180 7.92 9.57 4.22
N LEU A 181 7.19 10.64 4.56
CA LEU A 181 6.96 11.79 3.69
C LEU A 181 8.03 12.88 3.82
N VAL A 182 8.78 12.90 4.93
CA VAL A 182 9.81 13.91 5.20
C VAL A 182 11.18 13.26 5.01
N LEU A 183 11.88 13.64 3.94
CA LEU A 183 13.17 13.06 3.55
C LEU A 183 14.35 13.99 3.85
N ASP A 184 14.12 15.13 4.50
CA ASP A 184 15.17 16.08 4.87
C ASP A 184 16.10 15.45 5.93
N GLY A 185 17.41 15.50 5.70
CA GLY A 185 18.41 14.92 6.62
C GLY A 185 18.38 13.38 6.67
N ILE A 186 17.81 12.73 5.66
CA ILE A 186 17.69 11.27 5.62
C ILE A 186 19.05 10.58 5.54
N GLU A 187 20.03 11.15 4.82
CA GLU A 187 21.36 10.57 4.70
C GLU A 187 22.07 10.52 6.07
N ASP A 188 21.96 11.60 6.85
CA ASP A 188 22.45 11.62 8.23
C ASP A 188 21.74 10.56 9.09
N THR A 189 20.43 10.40 8.89
CA THR A 189 19.64 9.38 9.58
C THR A 189 20.08 7.96 9.20
N LEU A 190 20.32 7.69 7.92
CA LEU A 190 20.82 6.41 7.41
C LEU A 190 22.23 6.10 7.94
N ASN A 191 23.10 7.10 8.02
CA ASN A 191 24.45 6.95 8.57
C ASN A 191 24.45 6.57 10.05
N MET A 192 23.40 6.93 10.80
CA MET A 192 23.23 6.52 12.20
C MET A 192 22.72 5.08 12.37
N ALA A 193 22.26 4.42 11.31
CA ALA A 193 21.65 3.08 11.41
C ALA A 193 22.62 2.04 11.99
N SER A 194 23.88 2.02 11.56
CA SER A 194 24.88 1.07 12.08
C SER A 194 25.18 1.29 13.56
N LEU A 195 25.21 2.57 14.00
CA LEU A 195 25.39 2.92 15.40
C LEU A 195 24.22 2.42 16.24
N TYR A 196 22.98 2.69 15.82
CA TYR A 196 21.79 2.23 16.53
C TYR A 196 21.70 0.70 16.58
N LEU A 197 22.02 0.01 15.48
CA LEU A 197 22.05 -1.44 15.45
C LEU A 197 23.06 -2.00 16.48
N GLY A 198 24.22 -1.38 16.64
CA GLY A 198 25.19 -1.74 17.67
C GLY A 198 24.61 -1.62 19.09
N PHE A 199 23.87 -0.56 19.38
CA PHE A 199 23.16 -0.41 20.66
C PHE A 199 22.06 -1.48 20.83
N PHE A 200 21.32 -1.80 19.76
CA PHE A 200 20.23 -2.78 19.81
C PHE A 200 20.74 -4.18 20.15
N ILE A 201 21.87 -4.59 19.56
CA ILE A 201 22.52 -5.88 19.81
C ILE A 201 22.99 -5.99 21.26
N ASN A 202 23.50 -4.90 21.84
CA ASN A 202 23.99 -4.89 23.23
C ASN A 202 22.88 -4.76 24.28
N HIS A 203 21.68 -4.31 23.88
CA HIS A 203 20.56 -4.06 24.79
C HIS A 203 19.23 -4.64 24.27
N PRO A 204 19.16 -5.92 23.87
CA PRO A 204 18.05 -6.46 23.08
C PRO A 204 16.70 -6.46 23.81
N THR A 205 16.71 -6.41 25.14
CA THR A 205 15.50 -6.42 25.99
C THR A 205 14.94 -5.02 26.28
N LEU A 206 15.69 -3.96 25.98
CA LEU A 206 15.24 -2.59 26.23
C LEU A 206 14.23 -2.16 25.17
N LEU A 207 13.26 -1.36 25.59
CA LEU A 207 12.28 -0.75 24.69
C LEU A 207 12.93 0.27 23.78
N ILE A 208 12.36 0.47 22.59
CA ILE A 208 12.79 1.52 21.65
C ILE A 208 12.90 2.89 22.34
N SER A 209 11.92 3.23 23.19
CA SER A 209 11.90 4.49 23.94
C SER A 209 13.08 4.61 24.92
N GLN A 210 13.42 3.52 25.61
CA GLN A 210 14.52 3.50 26.58
C GLN A 210 15.88 3.68 25.88
N VAL A 211 16.12 2.93 24.80
CA VAL A 211 17.35 3.05 24.02
C VAL A 211 17.47 4.44 23.37
N SER A 212 16.35 5.00 22.89
CA SER A 212 16.33 6.36 22.35
C SER A 212 16.79 7.39 23.39
N MET A 213 16.27 7.30 24.62
CA MET A 213 16.68 8.20 25.72
C MET A 213 18.15 8.02 26.11
N MET A 214 18.65 6.77 26.13
CA MET A 214 20.06 6.50 26.40
C MET A 214 20.98 7.10 25.35
N LEU A 215 20.61 6.99 24.06
CA LEU A 215 21.34 7.60 22.95
C LEU A 215 21.32 9.13 23.04
N ASP A 216 20.17 9.73 23.35
CA ASP A 216 20.08 11.18 23.51
C ASP A 216 21.01 11.66 24.63
N GLN A 217 21.07 10.95 25.76
CA GLN A 217 21.97 11.26 26.88
C GLN A 217 23.44 11.05 26.53
N ALA A 218 23.78 9.91 25.91
CA ALA A 218 25.16 9.55 25.59
C ALA A 218 25.80 10.51 24.58
N TYR A 219 25.01 11.05 23.65
CA TYR A 219 25.48 11.95 22.59
C TYR A 219 25.08 13.41 22.81
N SER A 220 24.55 13.77 23.99
CA SER A 220 24.09 15.13 24.32
C SER A 220 23.10 15.72 23.30
N LEU A 221 22.21 14.88 22.78
CA LEU A 221 21.17 15.27 21.83
C LEU A 221 19.95 15.85 22.55
N SER A 222 19.07 16.49 21.79
CA SER A 222 17.80 16.95 22.33
C SER A 222 16.89 15.76 22.70
N PRO A 223 16.11 15.83 23.79
CA PRO A 223 15.20 14.75 24.15
C PRO A 223 14.24 14.39 23.01
N GLY A 224 14.26 13.12 22.59
CA GLY A 224 13.41 12.58 21.53
C GLY A 224 14.04 12.58 20.14
N GLU A 225 15.26 13.11 19.96
CA GLU A 225 15.93 13.17 18.66
C GLU A 225 16.25 11.77 18.13
N SER A 226 16.81 10.88 18.96
CA SER A 226 17.09 9.49 18.57
C SER A 226 15.81 8.71 18.27
N LEU A 227 14.71 8.98 19.01
CA LEU A 227 13.43 8.35 18.74
C LEU A 227 12.87 8.78 17.37
N GLN A 228 13.04 10.05 17.00
CA GLN A 228 12.67 10.56 15.69
C GLN A 228 13.47 9.87 14.58
N LYS A 229 14.79 9.75 14.74
CA LYS A 229 15.65 9.06 13.76
C LYS A 229 15.31 7.57 13.64
N ILE A 230 15.09 6.88 14.77
CA ILE A 230 14.65 5.47 14.76
C ILE A 230 13.29 5.31 14.08
N ARG A 231 12.33 6.22 14.35
CA ARG A 231 11.02 6.24 13.67
C ARG A 231 11.20 6.37 12.15
N SER A 232 12.07 7.25 11.69
CA SER A 232 12.38 7.37 10.26
C SER A 232 12.96 6.07 9.73
N LEU A 233 13.97 5.48 10.37
CA LEU A 233 14.56 4.19 9.95
C LEU A 233 13.54 3.04 9.89
N LEU A 234 12.54 3.02 10.80
CA LEU A 234 11.43 2.07 10.77
C LEU A 234 10.46 2.35 9.60
N ALA A 235 10.10 3.62 9.38
CA ALA A 235 9.22 4.02 8.29
C ALA A 235 9.83 3.73 6.91
N LEU A 236 11.15 3.81 6.83
CA LEU A 236 11.96 3.55 5.65
C LEU A 236 12.37 2.09 5.49
N ARG A 237 11.91 1.20 6.38
CA ARG A 237 12.22 -0.23 6.37
C ARG A 237 13.70 -0.57 6.47
N VAL A 238 14.51 0.33 7.00
CA VAL A 238 15.89 0.02 7.39
C VAL A 238 15.88 -0.92 8.60
N PHE A 239 14.98 -0.64 9.53
CA PHE A 239 14.61 -1.57 10.59
C PHE A 239 13.19 -2.08 10.35
N LEU A 240 13.02 -3.40 10.43
CA LEU A 240 11.78 -4.11 10.22
C LEU A 240 11.23 -4.59 11.57
N PHE A 241 9.91 -4.63 11.68
CA PHE A 241 9.22 -5.18 12.84
C PHE A 241 7.84 -5.71 12.43
N ASP A 242 7.21 -6.48 13.32
CA ASP A 242 5.82 -6.89 13.11
C ASP A 242 4.88 -5.70 13.34
N ILE A 243 4.35 -5.11 12.26
CA ILE A 243 3.43 -3.97 12.31
C ILE A 243 2.13 -4.24 13.10
N ARG A 244 1.85 -5.50 13.46
CA ARG A 244 0.71 -5.86 14.31
C ARG A 244 0.99 -5.66 15.81
N LYS A 245 2.25 -5.47 16.20
CA LYS A 245 2.67 -5.15 17.57
C LYS A 245 2.73 -3.63 17.79
N PRO A 246 2.28 -3.09 18.93
CA PRO A 246 2.39 -1.65 19.19
C PRO A 246 3.85 -1.22 19.22
N TRP A 247 4.24 -0.22 18.40
CA TRP A 247 5.64 0.22 18.33
C TRP A 247 6.20 0.65 19.70
N SER A 248 5.35 1.23 20.55
CA SER A 248 5.71 1.78 21.86
C SER A 248 6.11 0.71 22.89
N THR A 249 5.81 -0.56 22.62
CA THR A 249 6.13 -1.69 23.51
C THR A 249 7.16 -2.63 22.91
N LEU A 250 7.73 -2.31 21.75
CA LEU A 250 8.74 -3.14 21.11
C LEU A 250 10.08 -3.01 21.85
N ALA A 251 10.67 -4.16 22.14
CA ALA A 251 12.08 -4.23 22.49
C ALA A 251 12.93 -4.11 21.21
N VAL A 252 14.11 -3.49 21.32
CA VAL A 252 14.98 -3.29 20.15
C VAL A 252 15.51 -4.59 19.56
N GLY A 253 15.58 -5.68 20.34
CA GLY A 253 15.91 -7.02 19.85
C GLY A 253 14.81 -7.66 19.00
N GLU A 254 13.59 -7.09 18.97
CA GLU A 254 12.52 -7.50 18.05
C GLU A 254 12.64 -6.85 16.67
N LEU A 255 13.58 -5.91 16.49
CA LEU A 255 13.85 -5.25 15.23
C LEU A 255 14.83 -6.07 14.39
N GLN A 256 14.57 -6.15 13.09
CA GLN A 256 15.47 -6.80 12.14
C GLN A 256 16.04 -5.76 11.19
N ALA A 257 17.35 -5.76 10.99
CA ALA A 257 17.95 -4.93 9.95
C ALA A 257 17.55 -5.48 8.58
N SER A 258 17.13 -4.59 7.68
CA SER A 258 16.89 -4.98 6.28
C SER A 258 18.20 -5.34 5.61
N SER A 259 18.19 -6.41 4.81
CA SER A 259 19.34 -6.84 4.00
C SER A 259 19.60 -5.93 2.79
N ASP A 260 18.72 -4.96 2.53
CA ASP A 260 18.70 -4.20 1.28
C ASP A 260 18.73 -2.67 1.52
N ILE A 261 19.65 -2.23 2.39
CA ILE A 261 19.86 -0.81 2.71
C ILE A 261 20.28 0.00 1.46
N ASP A 262 21.01 -0.63 0.53
CA ASP A 262 21.48 0.07 -0.67
C ASP A 262 20.40 0.27 -1.73
N SER A 263 19.43 -0.64 -1.89
CA SER A 263 18.25 -0.35 -2.76
C SER A 263 17.36 0.74 -2.15
N LEU A 264 17.31 0.83 -0.81
CA LEU A 264 16.67 1.95 -0.13
C LEU A 264 17.37 3.28 -0.44
N ARG A 265 18.72 3.31 -0.45
CA ARG A 265 19.50 4.48 -0.89
C ARG A 265 19.21 4.88 -2.34
N ASN A 266 19.12 3.90 -3.24
CA ASN A 266 18.79 4.15 -4.65
C ASN A 266 17.38 4.74 -4.84
N TYR A 267 16.40 4.33 -4.02
CA TYR A 267 15.07 4.96 -3.99
C TYR A 267 15.15 6.46 -3.68
N TYR A 268 15.96 6.87 -2.70
CA TYR A 268 16.08 8.29 -2.34
C TYR A 268 16.73 9.12 -3.45
N VAL A 269 17.81 8.64 -4.05
CA VAL A 269 18.49 9.35 -5.14
C VAL A 269 17.54 9.55 -6.33
N ALA A 270 16.66 8.59 -6.61
CA ALA A 270 15.72 8.66 -7.73
C ALA A 270 14.48 9.55 -7.47
N ASN A 271 14.24 9.97 -6.22
CA ASN A 271 13.06 10.75 -5.82
C ASN A 271 13.40 12.11 -5.17
N GLN A 272 14.67 12.54 -5.24
CA GLN A 272 15.06 13.96 -5.14
C GLN A 272 14.79 14.69 -6.45
#